data_AF-A0A848V1D0-F1
#
_entry.id   AF-A0A848V1D0-F1
#
_cell.length_a   1.000
_cell.length_b   1.000
_cell.length_c   1.000
_cell.angle_alpha   90.00
_cell.angle_beta   90.00
_cell.angle_gamma   90.00
#
_symmetry.space_group_name_H-M   'P 1'
#
loop_
_entity.id
_entity.type
_entity.pdbx_description
1 polymer ?
#
loop_
_entity_poly.entity_id
_entity_poly.type
_entity_poly.pdbx_seq_one_letter_code
_entity_poly.pdbx_strand_id
1 'polypeptide(L)'
;MFTHDDILLPLALTVMIDHKIKDPELKELRQQASALFKLFELDPKEDDELTRWFEDIETELNGTLNGRRKNTVILRALTRFSEDAHVEAMYDAMVSISVADQEYRREESELVRSAAAIWGFQRPPLKVVD
;
A
#
# COMPACT_ATOMS: atom_id res chain seq x y z
N MET A 1 -5.80 -18.52 1.03
CA MET A 1 -4.61 -18.37 1.89
C MET A 1 -3.81 -17.23 1.33
N PHE A 2 -3.49 -16.23 2.14
CA PHE A 2 -2.72 -15.07 1.74
C PHE A 2 -1.23 -15.41 1.69
N THR A 3 -0.47 -14.68 0.87
CA THR A 3 1.00 -14.69 0.86
C THR A 3 1.53 -13.34 1.33
N HIS A 4 2.82 -13.23 1.63
CA HIS A 4 3.46 -11.94 1.92
C HIS A 4 3.23 -10.94 0.77
N ASP A 5 3.33 -11.38 -0.49
CA ASP A 5 3.11 -10.52 -1.66
C ASP A 5 1.69 -9.96 -1.71
N ASP A 6 0.69 -10.71 -1.26
CA ASP A 6 -0.69 -10.25 -1.24
C ASP A 6 -0.85 -9.04 -0.32
N ILE A 7 -0.12 -9.02 0.80
CA ILE A 7 -0.12 -7.94 1.80
C ILE A 7 0.79 -6.80 1.36
N LEU A 8 1.99 -7.12 0.90
CA LEU A 8 3.03 -6.14 0.59
C LEU A 8 2.73 -5.35 -0.70
N LEU A 9 2.05 -5.95 -1.68
CA LEU A 9 1.76 -5.28 -2.96
C LEU A 9 0.89 -4.01 -2.78
N PRO A 10 -0.26 -4.02 -2.07
CA PRO A 10 -1.00 -2.79 -1.77
C PRO A 10 -0.16 -1.72 -1.07
N LEU A 11 0.70 -2.11 -0.12
CA LEU A 11 1.56 -1.16 0.60
C LEU A 11 2.62 -0.56 -0.34
N ALA A 12 3.27 -1.39 -1.17
CA ALA A 12 4.24 -0.93 -2.16
C ALA A 12 3.61 -0.01 -3.20
N LEU A 13 2.40 -0.34 -3.68
CA LEU A 13 1.64 0.55 -4.55
C LEU A 13 1.39 1.90 -3.90
N THR A 14 1.18 1.93 -2.58
CA THR A 14 0.95 3.17 -1.83
C THR A 14 2.21 4.03 -1.80
N VAL A 15 3.36 3.45 -1.47
CA VAL A 15 4.66 4.15 -1.49
C VAL A 15 5.05 4.65 -2.88
N MET A 16 4.66 3.94 -3.94
CA MET A 16 5.16 4.22 -5.30
C MET A 16 4.22 5.07 -6.16
N ILE A 17 3.00 5.37 -5.71
CA ILE A 17 1.94 5.88 -6.59
C ILE A 17 2.22 7.29 -7.14
N ASP A 18 2.97 8.10 -6.39
CA ASP A 18 3.35 9.48 -6.72
C ASP A 18 4.73 9.56 -7.42
N HIS A 19 5.40 8.40 -7.60
CA HIS A 19 6.72 8.24 -8.20
C HIS A 19 7.88 8.88 -7.40
N LYS A 20 7.69 9.18 -6.11
CA LYS A 20 8.72 9.74 -5.23
C LYS A 20 8.78 8.98 -3.93
N ILE A 21 9.57 7.91 -3.92
CA ILE A 21 9.77 7.08 -2.74
C ILE A 21 10.59 7.86 -1.71
N LYS A 22 10.06 8.01 -0.49
CA LYS A 22 10.74 8.67 0.63
C LYS A 22 10.97 7.71 1.80
N ASP A 23 12.07 7.93 2.52
CA ASP A 23 12.45 7.12 3.69
C ASP A 23 11.33 6.98 4.76
N PRO A 24 10.53 8.02 5.08
CA PRO A 24 9.41 7.88 6.03
C PRO A 24 8.36 6.87 5.58
N GLU A 25 8.01 6.84 4.29
CA GLU A 25 7.01 5.92 3.73
C GLU A 25 7.52 4.48 3.72
N LEU A 26 8.80 4.27 3.38
CA LEU A 26 9.44 2.96 3.44
C LEU A 26 9.49 2.43 4.87
N LYS A 27 9.80 3.29 5.83
CA LYS A 27 9.78 2.93 7.26
C LYS A 27 8.37 2.55 7.69
N GLU A 28 7.37 3.34 7.31
CA GLU A 28 5.97 3.06 7.63
C GLU A 28 5.50 1.75 6.98
N LEU A 29 5.86 1.49 5.72
CA LEU A 29 5.58 0.22 5.04
C LEU A 29 6.10 -0.97 5.83
N ARG A 30 7.35 -0.95 6.31
CA ARG A 30 7.91 -2.06 7.09
C ARG A 30 7.17 -2.27 8.41
N GLN A 31 6.84 -1.19 9.10
CA GLN A 31 6.09 -1.25 10.37
C GLN A 31 4.68 -1.82 10.16
N GLN A 32 3.95 -1.32 9.16
CA GLN A 32 2.62 -1.79 8.83
C GLN A 32 2.64 -3.24 8.33
N ALA A 33 3.61 -3.62 7.50
CA ALA A 33 3.77 -5.00 7.02
C ALA A 33 3.96 -5.98 8.18
N SER A 34 4.81 -5.66 9.16
CA SER A 34 5.05 -6.50 10.34
C SER A 34 3.75 -6.70 11.15
N ALA A 35 2.98 -5.63 11.37
CA ALA A 35 1.70 -5.70 12.06
C ALA A 35 0.65 -6.53 11.29
N LEU A 36 0.59 -6.35 9.96
CA LEU A 36 -0.33 -7.07 9.09
C LEU A 36 0.03 -8.55 9.01
N PHE A 37 1.30 -8.94 8.90
CA PHE A 37 1.67 -10.36 8.88
C PHE A 37 1.15 -11.09 10.12
N LYS A 38 1.21 -10.46 11.29
CA LYS A 38 0.63 -11.03 12.50
C LYS A 38 -0.90 -11.20 12.39
N LEU A 39 -1.60 -10.21 11.84
CA LEU A 39 -3.05 -10.28 11.65
C LEU A 39 -3.46 -11.37 10.65
N PHE A 40 -2.70 -11.53 9.57
CA PHE A 40 -2.94 -12.51 8.51
C PHE A 40 -2.32 -13.88 8.80
N GLU A 41 -1.79 -14.10 10.01
CA GLU A 41 -1.15 -15.35 10.45
C GLU A 41 0.02 -15.79 9.54
N LEU A 42 0.77 -14.83 9.00
CA LEU A 42 1.97 -15.05 8.21
C LEU A 42 3.23 -14.98 9.07
N ASP A 43 4.25 -15.74 8.68
CA ASP A 43 5.55 -15.65 9.34
C ASP A 43 6.11 -14.22 9.24
N PRO A 44 6.68 -13.67 10.32
CA PRO A 44 7.29 -12.35 10.28
C PRO A 44 8.49 -12.36 9.32
N LYS A 45 8.74 -11.20 8.69
CA LYS A 45 9.96 -10.95 7.91
C LYS A 45 10.80 -9.92 8.62
N GLU A 46 12.11 -10.10 8.55
CA GLU A 46 13.06 -9.10 9.04
C GLU A 46 13.08 -7.87 8.13
N ASP A 47 13.45 -6.72 8.67
CA ASP A 47 13.50 -5.45 7.94
C ASP A 47 14.36 -5.52 6.67
N ASP A 48 15.48 -6.28 6.72
CA ASP A 48 16.36 -6.50 5.57
C ASP A 48 15.69 -7.30 4.46
N GLU A 49 14.82 -8.26 4.80
CA GLU A 49 14.07 -9.03 3.81
C GLU A 49 13.01 -8.16 3.14
N LEU A 50 12.31 -7.33 3.92
CA LEU A 50 11.32 -6.39 3.40
C LEU A 50 11.94 -5.34 2.50
N THR A 51 13.13 -4.87 2.86
CA THR A 51 13.88 -3.90 2.05
C THR A 51 14.25 -4.50 0.70
N ARG A 52 14.86 -5.70 0.68
CA ARG A 52 15.20 -6.39 -0.57
C ARG A 52 13.97 -6.69 -1.42
N TRP A 53 12.89 -7.17 -0.78
CA TRP A 53 11.63 -7.42 -1.48
C TRP A 53 11.09 -6.14 -2.14
N PHE A 54 11.20 -4.99 -1.45
CA PHE A 54 10.74 -3.72 -2.01
C PHE A 54 11.60 -3.26 -3.18
N GLU A 55 12.92 -3.39 -3.11
CA GLU A 55 13.83 -3.05 -4.22
C GLU A 55 13.54 -3.89 -5.48
N ASP A 56 13.24 -5.17 -5.29
CA ASP A 56 12.88 -6.09 -6.38
C ASP A 56 11.55 -5.69 -7.02
N ILE A 57 10.51 -5.45 -6.22
CA ILE A 57 9.18 -5.11 -6.73
C ILE A 57 9.13 -3.70 -7.32
N GLU A 58 9.94 -2.77 -6.83
CA GLU A 58 10.02 -1.41 -7.34
C GLU A 58 10.39 -1.42 -8.84
N THR A 59 11.38 -2.23 -9.19
CA THR A 59 11.84 -2.38 -10.58
C THR A 59 10.73 -2.93 -11.47
N GLU A 60 9.93 -3.88 -10.98
CA GLU A 60 8.79 -4.46 -11.71
C GLU A 60 7.63 -3.46 -11.86
N LEU A 61 7.27 -2.79 -10.77
CA LEU A 61 6.10 -1.91 -10.71
C LEU A 61 6.32 -0.59 -11.42
N ASN A 62 7.54 -0.05 -11.47
CA ASN A 62 7.81 1.21 -12.16
C ASN A 62 7.36 1.20 -13.62
N GLY A 63 7.57 0.11 -14.35
CA GLY A 63 7.06 -0.03 -15.73
C GLY A 63 5.53 -0.11 -15.80
N THR A 64 4.90 -0.70 -14.78
CA THR A 64 3.45 -0.92 -14.74
C THR A 64 2.67 0.34 -14.32
N LEU A 65 3.18 1.08 -13.33
CA LEU A 65 2.58 2.31 -12.82
C LEU A 65 2.62 3.44 -13.83
N ASN A 66 3.64 3.46 -14.70
CA ASN A 66 3.72 4.39 -15.84
C ASN A 66 2.93 3.94 -17.08
N GLY A 67 2.36 2.73 -17.04
CA GLY A 67 1.73 2.09 -18.19
C GLY A 67 0.21 2.02 -18.12
N ARG A 68 -0.39 1.48 -19.19
CA ARG A 68 -1.85 1.26 -19.30
C ARG A 68 -2.42 0.28 -18.27
N ARG A 69 -1.56 -0.49 -17.59
CA ARG A 69 -1.94 -1.55 -16.65
C ARG A 69 -2.02 -1.09 -15.18
N LYS A 70 -1.67 0.17 -14.88
CA LYS A 70 -1.72 0.75 -13.53
C LYS A 70 -3.01 0.39 -12.79
N ASN A 71 -4.16 0.76 -13.37
CA ASN A 71 -5.47 0.53 -12.74
C ASN A 71 -5.76 -0.97 -12.53
N THR A 72 -5.37 -1.83 -13.47
CA THR A 72 -5.59 -3.27 -13.34
C THR A 72 -4.81 -3.85 -12.17
N VAL A 73 -3.55 -3.44 -11.98
CA VAL A 73 -2.74 -3.92 -10.85
C VAL A 73 -3.29 -3.41 -9.51
N ILE A 74 -3.67 -2.13 -9.44
CA ILE A 74 -4.30 -1.56 -8.24
C ILE A 74 -5.57 -2.32 -7.89
N LEU A 75 -6.51 -2.45 -8.84
CA LEU A 75 -7.77 -3.17 -8.61
C LEU A 75 -7.51 -4.60 -8.15
N ARG A 76 -6.61 -5.32 -8.84
CA ARG A 76 -6.28 -6.70 -8.50
C ARG A 76 -5.72 -6.82 -7.08
N ALA A 77 -4.88 -5.88 -6.64
CA ALA A 77 -4.31 -5.88 -5.30
C ALA A 77 -5.39 -5.65 -4.24
N LEU A 78 -6.27 -4.67 -4.46
CA LEU A 78 -7.28 -4.27 -3.46
C LEU A 78 -8.43 -5.29 -3.33
N THR A 79 -8.83 -5.95 -4.42
CA THR A 79 -9.97 -6.89 -4.41
C THR A 79 -9.64 -8.25 -3.79
N ARG A 80 -8.41 -8.49 -3.31
CA ARG A 80 -8.06 -9.77 -2.65
C ARG A 80 -8.63 -9.88 -1.23
N PHE A 81 -8.97 -8.76 -0.61
CA PHE A 81 -9.44 -8.70 0.77
C PHE A 81 -10.95 -8.55 0.80
N SER A 82 -11.61 -9.39 1.60
CA SER A 82 -13.08 -9.39 1.74
C SER A 82 -13.57 -9.48 3.17
N GLU A 83 -12.68 -9.79 4.12
CA GLU A 83 -13.04 -9.84 5.55
C GLU A 83 -12.84 -8.46 6.18
N ASP A 84 -13.83 -8.00 6.94
CA ASP A 84 -13.88 -6.64 7.49
C ASP A 84 -12.59 -6.26 8.23
N ALA A 85 -12.08 -7.13 9.10
CA ALA A 85 -10.86 -6.87 9.87
C ALA A 85 -9.60 -6.72 8.99
N HIS A 86 -9.49 -7.52 7.93
CA HIS A 86 -8.38 -7.43 6.98
C HIS A 86 -8.46 -6.16 6.15
N VAL A 87 -9.67 -5.82 5.72
CA VAL A 87 -9.96 -4.65 4.89
C VAL A 87 -9.73 -3.36 5.67
N GLU A 88 -10.17 -3.28 6.92
CA GLU A 88 -9.93 -2.16 7.83
C GLU A 88 -8.43 -1.97 8.09
N ALA A 89 -7.72 -3.03 8.49
CA ALA A 89 -6.29 -2.94 8.78
C ALA A 89 -5.46 -2.56 7.54
N MET A 90 -5.82 -3.07 6.36
CA MET A 90 -5.14 -2.72 5.11
C MET A 90 -5.41 -1.25 4.73
N TYR A 91 -6.65 -0.78 4.89
CA TYR A 91 -7.00 0.61 4.61
C TYR A 91 -6.25 1.59 5.51
N ASP A 92 -6.22 1.31 6.81
CA ASP A 92 -5.49 2.13 7.77
C ASP A 92 -3.98 2.14 7.49
N ALA A 93 -3.40 1.00 7.13
CA ALA A 93 -1.99 0.92 6.73
C ALA A 93 -1.70 1.78 5.49
N MET A 94 -2.55 1.71 4.46
CA MET A 94 -2.41 2.55 3.26
C MET A 94 -2.52 4.03 3.59
N VAL A 95 -3.48 4.43 4.43
CA VAL A 95 -3.63 5.83 4.86
C VAL A 95 -2.41 6.29 5.66
N SER A 96 -1.90 5.46 6.57
CA SER A 96 -0.72 5.77 7.39
C SER A 96 0.52 6.02 6.54
N ILE A 97 0.76 5.15 5.55
CA ILE A 97 1.87 5.31 4.60
C ILE A 97 1.74 6.62 3.83
N SER A 98 0.56 6.90 3.26
CA SER A 98 0.33 8.11 2.44
C SER A 98 0.41 9.44 3.20
N VAL A 99 0.56 9.43 4.52
CA VAL A 99 0.73 10.65 5.32
C VAL A 99 2.04 10.67 6.10
N ALA A 100 2.88 9.65 5.94
CA ALA A 100 4.10 9.46 6.72
C ALA A 100 5.13 10.56 6.47
N ASP A 101 5.16 11.11 5.26
CA ASP A 101 6.06 12.18 4.83
C ASP A 101 5.46 13.59 4.97
N GLN A 102 4.22 13.69 5.49
CA GLN A 102 3.43 14.91 5.63
C GLN A 102 3.03 15.59 4.30
N GLU A 103 3.14 14.92 3.16
CA GLU A 103 2.75 15.44 1.85
C GLU A 103 1.69 14.56 1.19
N TYR A 104 0.42 14.71 1.55
CA TYR A 104 -0.66 13.94 0.91
C TYR A 104 -0.99 14.47 -0.50
N ARG A 105 -0.50 13.82 -1.53
CA ARG A 105 -0.61 14.20 -2.96
C ARG A 105 -1.89 13.71 -3.62
N ARG A 106 -2.13 14.18 -4.84
CA ARG A 106 -3.32 13.80 -5.63
C ARG A 106 -3.34 12.30 -5.92
N GLU A 107 -2.22 11.74 -6.33
CA GLU A 107 -2.08 10.34 -6.74
C GLU A 107 -2.39 9.38 -5.58
N GLU A 108 -1.84 9.66 -4.40
CA GLU A 108 -2.14 8.94 -3.16
C GLU A 108 -3.59 9.07 -2.77
N SER A 109 -4.12 10.29 -2.90
CA SER A 109 -5.52 10.54 -2.63
C SER A 109 -6.45 9.77 -3.57
N GLU A 110 -6.08 9.58 -4.84
CA GLU A 110 -6.85 8.80 -5.79
C GLU A 110 -6.76 7.29 -5.49
N LEU A 111 -5.60 6.82 -5.04
CA LEU A 111 -5.42 5.44 -4.58
C LEU A 111 -6.27 5.15 -3.35
N VAL A 112 -6.16 5.96 -2.28
CA VAL A 112 -6.96 5.82 -1.06
C VAL A 112 -8.45 5.93 -1.36
N ARG A 113 -8.87 6.84 -2.26
CA ARG A 113 -10.27 6.91 -2.71
C ARG A 113 -10.71 5.62 -3.40
N SER A 114 -9.85 5.00 -4.20
CA SER A 114 -10.17 3.75 -4.90
C SER A 114 -10.32 2.60 -3.91
N ALA A 115 -9.42 2.49 -2.93
CA ALA A 115 -9.52 1.56 -1.81
C ALA A 115 -10.82 1.76 -1.03
N ALA A 116 -11.13 3.00 -0.64
CA ALA A 116 -12.36 3.35 0.08
C ALA A 116 -13.62 2.92 -0.68
N ALA A 117 -13.67 3.16 -1.99
CA ALA A 117 -14.81 2.79 -2.83
C ALA A 117 -14.99 1.27 -2.95
N ILE A 118 -13.90 0.50 -3.01
CA ILE A 118 -13.93 -0.97 -3.10
C ILE A 118 -14.35 -1.58 -1.77
N TRP A 119 -13.85 -1.03 -0.67
CA TRP A 119 -14.00 -1.58 0.68
C TRP A 119 -15.16 -0.98 1.48
N GLY A 120 -15.89 -0.02 0.91
CA GLY A 120 -17.06 0.58 1.55
C GLY A 120 -16.73 1.62 2.63
N PHE A 121 -15.51 2.15 2.64
CA PHE A 121 -15.11 3.22 3.55
C PHE A 121 -15.38 4.61 2.97
N GLN A 122 -15.38 5.60 3.86
CA GLN A 122 -15.31 7.00 3.46
C GLN A 122 -13.86 7.40 3.23
N ARG A 123 -13.63 8.21 2.19
CA ARG A 123 -12.32 8.85 1.97
C ARG A 123 -12.00 9.71 3.19
N PRO A 124 -10.79 9.61 3.77
CA PRO A 124 -10.44 10.41 4.92
C PRO A 124 -10.41 11.89 4.54
N PRO A 125 -10.81 12.81 5.45
CA PRO A 125 -10.85 14.24 5.19
C PRO A 125 -9.45 14.88 5.27
N LEU A 126 -8.50 14.34 4.52
CA LEU A 126 -7.12 14.80 4.46
C LEU A 126 -6.97 15.94 3.45
N LYS A 127 -6.15 16.94 3.79
CA LYS A 127 -5.83 18.04 2.90
C LYS A 127 -4.84 17.56 1.84
N VAL A 128 -5.24 17.65 0.57
CA VAL A 128 -4.35 17.37 -0.56
C VAL A 128 -3.44 18.57 -0.78
N VAL A 129 -2.14 18.33 -0.91
CA VAL A 129 -1.15 19.33 -1.31
C VAL A 129 -0.85 19.19 -2.81
N ASP A 130 -0.76 20.34 -3.50
CA ASP A 130 -0.44 20.41 -4.93
C ASP A 130 1.01 20.02 -5.22
#